data_AF-A0A5B8W4F2-F1
#
_entry.id   AF-A0A5B8W4F2-F1
#
_cell.length_a   1.000
_cell.length_b   1.000
_cell.length_c   1.000
_cell.angle_alpha   90.00
_cell.angle_beta   90.00
_cell.angle_gamma   90.00
#
_symmetry.space_group_name_H-M   'P 1'
#
loop_
_entity.id
_entity.type
_entity.pdbx_description
1 polymer ?
#
loop_
_entity_poly.entity_id
_entity_poly.type
_entity_poly.pdbx_seq_one_letter_code
_entity_poly.pdbx_strand_id
1 'polypeptide(L)'
;MNAIDKTVGFTYQNDNLEIRLEISSAPDDLFIENLDRSSYEGYTYVVKISSSPSMPRNYPDKQELIFILFNGGDQLLGYLENNVLNSLPETGFTQTLGAVILEALLLNDDNMVYHAGIW
;
A
#
# COMPACT_ATOMS: atom_id res chain seq x y z
N MET A 1 11.41 15.49 -5.78
CA MET A 1 11.74 14.21 -5.11
C MET A 1 12.15 13.23 -6.18
N ASN A 2 13.07 12.30 -5.90
CA ASN A 2 13.33 11.21 -6.84
C ASN A 2 12.07 10.33 -6.89
N ALA A 3 11.68 9.89 -8.08
CA ALA A 3 10.57 8.94 -8.22
C ALA A 3 10.91 7.67 -7.43
N ILE A 4 9.95 7.19 -6.64
CA ILE A 4 10.07 5.93 -5.90
C ILE A 4 9.47 4.83 -6.78
N ASP A 5 10.22 3.73 -6.91
CA ASP A 5 9.80 2.49 -7.53
C ASP A 5 10.44 1.34 -6.74
N LYS A 6 9.62 0.55 -6.04
CA LYS A 6 10.07 -0.54 -5.14
C LYS A 6 9.23 -1.78 -5.33
N THR A 7 9.88 -2.94 -5.29
CA THR A 7 9.19 -4.23 -5.28
C THR A 7 9.42 -4.94 -3.95
N VAL A 8 8.33 -5.37 -3.30
CA VAL A 8 8.38 -6.05 -2.01
C VAL A 8 7.55 -7.33 -2.02
N GLY A 9 8.16 -8.45 -1.67
CA GLY A 9 7.47 -9.71 -1.42
C GLY A 9 7.29 -9.97 0.06
N PHE A 10 6.13 -10.48 0.48
CA PHE A 10 5.96 -11.07 1.81
C PHE A 10 4.98 -12.25 1.83
N THR A 11 5.22 -13.24 2.68
CA THR A 11 4.26 -14.31 2.95
C THR A 11 3.38 -13.92 4.13
N TYR A 12 2.05 -13.99 3.98
CA TYR A 12 1.10 -13.81 5.07
C TYR A 12 0.70 -15.16 5.66
N GLN A 13 1.17 -15.45 6.87
CA GLN A 13 1.16 -16.80 7.45
C GLN A 13 -0.23 -17.40 7.71
N ASN A 14 -1.25 -16.59 7.99
CA ASN A 14 -2.59 -17.12 8.29
C ASN A 14 -3.19 -17.94 7.14
N ASP A 15 -2.79 -17.66 5.90
CA ASP A 15 -3.35 -18.29 4.69
C ASP A 15 -2.28 -18.89 3.75
N ASN A 16 -1.00 -18.92 4.15
CA ASN A 16 0.14 -19.23 3.28
C ASN A 16 0.10 -18.44 1.95
N LEU A 17 -0.31 -17.18 2.04
CA LEU A 17 -0.51 -16.32 0.89
C LEU A 17 0.80 -15.59 0.59
N GLU A 18 1.41 -15.86 -0.55
CA GLU A 18 2.54 -15.08 -1.04
C GLU A 18 2.01 -13.81 -1.67
N ILE A 19 2.35 -12.66 -1.10
CA ILE A 19 2.00 -11.33 -1.60
C ILE A 19 3.23 -10.69 -2.22
N ARG A 20 3.06 -10.06 -3.38
CA ARG A 20 4.04 -9.15 -3.96
C ARG A 20 3.41 -7.79 -4.21
N LEU A 21 4.10 -6.77 -3.75
CA LEU A 21 3.76 -5.36 -3.85
C LEU A 21 4.69 -4.68 -4.84
N GLU A 22 4.13 -3.87 -5.72
CA GLU A 22 4.87 -2.89 -6.52
C GLU A 22 4.44 -1.50 -6.02
N ILE A 23 5.36 -0.74 -5.45
CA ILE A 23 5.12 0.55 -4.82
C ILE A 23 5.78 1.62 -5.67
N SER A 24 4.97 2.55 -6.17
CA SER A 24 5.46 3.65 -7.02
C SER A 24 4.96 4.99 -6.51
N SER A 25 5.72 6.06 -6.73
CA SER A 25 5.22 7.42 -6.51
C SER A 25 3.94 7.64 -7.32
N ALA A 26 2.92 8.23 -6.71
CA ALA A 26 1.73 8.65 -7.44
C ALA A 26 2.06 9.71 -8.51
N PRO A 27 1.26 9.79 -9.59
CA PRO A 27 1.46 10.80 -10.60
C PRO A 27 1.16 12.20 -10.04
N ASP A 28 1.90 13.22 -10.51
CA ASP A 28 1.82 14.60 -9.99
C ASP A 28 0.43 15.26 -10.21
N ASP A 29 -0.35 14.73 -11.15
CA ASP A 29 -1.70 15.17 -11.47
C ASP A 29 -2.80 14.38 -10.72
N LEU A 30 -2.43 13.49 -9.79
CA LEU A 30 -3.39 12.74 -8.99
C LEU A 30 -4.30 13.69 -8.19
N PHE A 31 -5.60 13.55 -8.40
CA PHE A 31 -6.63 14.31 -7.72
C PHE A 31 -7.49 13.39 -6.85
N ILE A 32 -7.61 13.74 -5.57
CA ILE A 32 -8.46 13.04 -4.61
C ILE A 32 -9.52 14.02 -4.11
N GLU A 33 -10.78 13.82 -4.50
CA GLU A 33 -11.88 14.76 -4.29
C GLU A 33 -12.18 15.02 -2.82
N ASN A 34 -12.07 14.00 -1.98
CA ASN A 34 -12.40 14.06 -0.56
C ASN A 34 -11.19 14.34 0.35
N LEU A 35 -10.06 14.80 -0.18
CA LEU A 35 -8.89 15.21 0.59
C LEU A 35 -8.31 16.52 0.06
N ASP A 36 -7.81 17.36 0.98
CA ASP A 36 -7.03 18.53 0.59
C ASP A 36 -5.69 18.09 -0.01
N ARG A 37 -5.35 18.59 -1.20
CA ARG A 37 -4.09 18.30 -1.91
C ARG A 37 -2.86 18.51 -1.02
N SER A 38 -2.88 19.57 -0.21
CA SER A 38 -1.77 19.88 0.71
C SER A 38 -1.53 18.79 1.77
N SER A 39 -2.51 17.91 2.00
CA SER A 39 -2.41 16.83 2.98
C SER A 39 -1.73 15.57 2.42
N TYR A 40 -1.73 15.37 1.10
CA TYR A 40 -1.22 14.13 0.49
C TYR A 40 -0.11 14.34 -0.55
N GLU A 41 0.03 15.56 -1.10
CA GLU A 41 1.00 15.84 -2.15
C GLU A 41 2.44 15.53 -1.72
N GLY A 42 3.17 14.81 -2.58
CA GLY A 42 4.54 14.38 -2.32
C GLY A 42 4.68 13.13 -1.44
N TYR A 43 3.60 12.66 -0.81
CA TYR A 43 3.61 11.50 0.09
C TYR A 43 2.54 10.47 -0.25
N THR A 44 2.10 10.45 -1.51
CA THR A 44 1.16 9.47 -2.05
C THR A 44 1.86 8.47 -2.93
N TYR A 45 1.48 7.20 -2.77
CA TYR A 45 2.04 6.06 -3.45
C TYR A 45 0.93 5.19 -4.03
N VAL A 46 1.15 4.71 -5.24
CA VAL A 46 0.33 3.68 -5.87
C VAL A 46 0.95 2.34 -5.53
N VAL A 47 0.14 1.45 -4.96
CA VAL A 47 0.55 0.11 -4.53
C VAL A 47 -0.21 -0.93 -5.32
N LYS A 48 0.48 -1.67 -6.17
CA LYS A 48 -0.10 -2.81 -6.88
C LYS A 48 0.14 -4.08 -6.10
N ILE A 49 -0.88 -4.91 -5.98
CA ILE A 49 -0.87 -6.15 -5.20
C ILE A 49 -1.09 -7.32 -6.13
N SER A 50 -0.18 -8.29 -6.05
CA SER A 50 -0.32 -9.61 -6.65
C SER A 50 -0.17 -10.67 -5.57
N SER A 51 -0.84 -11.82 -5.75
CA SER A 51 -0.81 -12.91 -4.78
C SER A 51 -0.75 -14.29 -5.42
N SER A 52 -0.18 -15.26 -4.70
CA SER A 52 -0.23 -16.69 -5.01
C SER A 52 -0.47 -17.50 -3.72
N PRO A 53 -1.56 -18.30 -3.63
CA PRO A 53 -2.71 -18.37 -4.54
C PRO A 53 -3.50 -17.04 -4.62
N SER A 54 -4.59 -16.99 -5.38
CA SER A 54 -5.41 -15.77 -5.47
C SER A 54 -5.96 -15.35 -4.10
N MET A 55 -6.07 -14.03 -3.88
CA MET A 55 -6.56 -13.48 -2.62
C MET A 55 -7.97 -14.02 -2.29
N PRO A 56 -8.18 -14.48 -1.04
CA PRO A 56 -9.52 -14.88 -0.59
C PRO A 56 -10.52 -13.71 -0.59
N ARG A 57 -11.83 -14.00 -0.63
CA ARG A 57 -12.90 -12.98 -0.79
C ARG A 57 -12.98 -11.91 0.31
N ASN A 58 -12.36 -12.17 1.47
CA ASN A 58 -12.32 -11.23 2.61
C ASN A 58 -11.16 -10.22 2.51
N TYR A 59 -10.30 -10.34 1.51
CA TYR A 59 -9.22 -9.40 1.24
C TYR A 59 -9.66 -8.33 0.23
N PRO A 60 -8.95 -7.21 0.12
CA PRO A 60 -9.24 -6.20 -0.90
C PRO A 60 -9.21 -6.84 -2.29
N ASP A 61 -10.35 -6.78 -3.00
CA ASP A 61 -10.46 -7.24 -4.39
C ASP A 61 -9.69 -6.32 -5.36
N LYS A 62 -9.32 -5.12 -4.90
CA LYS A 62 -8.58 -4.13 -5.68
C LYS A 62 -7.10 -4.51 -5.71
N GLN A 63 -6.61 -4.74 -6.92
CA GLN A 63 -5.19 -4.99 -7.19
C GLN A 63 -4.34 -3.72 -7.15
N GLU A 64 -4.96 -2.54 -7.12
CA GLU A 64 -4.27 -1.25 -7.04
C GLU A 64 -4.88 -0.43 -5.89
N LEU A 65 -4.01 -0.01 -4.97
CA LEU A 65 -4.34 0.78 -3.80
C LEU A 65 -3.57 2.10 -3.80
N ILE A 66 -4.10 3.06 -3.05
CA ILE A 66 -3.43 4.31 -2.71
C ILE A 66 -2.99 4.25 -1.26
N PHE A 67 -1.69 4.47 -1.04
CA PHE A 67 -1.11 4.66 0.29
C PHE A 67 -0.69 6.12 0.44
N ILE A 68 -1.17 6.78 1.48
CA ILE A 68 -0.84 8.17 1.82
C ILE A 68 -0.15 8.17 3.18
N LEU A 69 1.02 8.80 3.25
CA LEU A 69 1.71 9.07 4.50
C LEU A 69 1.50 10.53 4.89
N PHE A 70 0.82 10.77 6.00
CA PHE A 70 0.58 12.10 6.52
C PHE A 70 1.71 12.58 7.43
N ASN A 71 1.83 13.90 7.56
CA ASN A 71 2.70 14.52 8.55
C ASN A 71 2.30 14.06 9.97
N GLY A 72 3.23 13.44 10.69
CA GLY A 72 2.99 12.85 12.02
C GLY A 72 3.06 11.32 12.05
N GLY A 73 3.20 10.67 10.88
CA GLY A 73 3.33 9.21 10.79
C GLY A 73 2.00 8.48 10.65
N ASP A 74 0.88 9.21 10.63
CA ASP A 74 -0.42 8.65 10.27
C ASP A 74 -0.39 8.18 8.82
N GLN A 75 -1.01 7.03 8.56
CA GLN A 75 -1.07 6.44 7.23
C GLN A 75 -2.52 6.13 6.85
N LEU A 76 -2.82 6.23 5.57
CA LEU A 76 -4.11 5.84 5.04
C LEU A 76 -3.93 4.99 3.80
N LEU A 77 -4.61 3.84 3.82
CA LEU A 77 -4.58 2.86 2.75
C LEU A 77 -6.01 2.67 2.22
N GLY A 78 -6.18 2.86 0.93
CA GLY A 78 -7.49 2.84 0.29
C GLY A 78 -7.43 2.54 -1.19
N TYR A 79 -8.55 2.70 -1.87
CA TYR A 79 -8.65 2.66 -3.32
C TYR A 79 -9.43 3.86 -3.83
N LEU A 80 -9.15 4.28 -5.06
CA LEU A 80 -9.90 5.35 -5.71
C LEU A 80 -11.10 4.79 -6.46
N GLU A 81 -12.24 5.44 -6.27
CA GLU A 81 -13.45 5.22 -7.05
C GLU A 81 -14.00 6.59 -7.44
N ASN A 82 -13.99 6.91 -8.74
CA ASN A 82 -14.38 8.22 -9.25
C ASN A 82 -13.65 9.39 -8.55
N ASN A 83 -12.33 9.29 -8.36
CA ASN A 83 -11.49 10.24 -7.61
C ASN A 83 -11.81 10.39 -6.12
N VAL A 84 -12.73 9.61 -5.56
CA VAL A 84 -12.99 9.55 -4.13
C VAL A 84 -12.16 8.43 -3.53
N LEU A 85 -11.39 8.74 -2.49
CA LEU A 85 -10.59 7.76 -1.77
C LEU A 85 -11.44 7.04 -0.73
N ASN A 86 -11.57 5.73 -0.90
CA ASN A 86 -12.28 4.82 -0.01
C ASN A 86 -11.25 4.05 0.82
N SER A 87 -11.28 4.23 2.14
CA SER A 87 -10.36 3.51 3.04
C SER A 87 -10.70 2.02 3.10
N LEU A 88 -9.67 1.19 3.20
CA LEU A 88 -9.88 -0.23 3.46
C LEU A 88 -10.31 -0.47 4.91
N PRO A 89 -11.09 -1.52 5.19
CA PRO A 89 -11.36 -1.95 6.56
C PRO A 89 -10.06 -2.22 7.33
N GLU A 90 -10.01 -1.79 8.59
CA GLU A 90 -8.90 -2.14 9.47
C GLU A 90 -8.98 -3.61 9.89
N THR A 91 -8.09 -4.41 9.32
CA THR A 91 -7.94 -5.84 9.56
C THR A 91 -6.47 -6.13 9.83
N GLY A 92 -6.15 -7.29 10.42
CA GLY A 92 -4.75 -7.69 10.62
C GLY A 92 -3.96 -7.70 9.30
N PHE A 93 -4.60 -8.03 8.18
CA PHE A 93 -3.98 -7.96 6.87
C PHE A 93 -3.67 -6.54 6.43
N THR A 94 -4.66 -5.63 6.47
CA THR A 94 -4.45 -4.25 6.00
C THR A 94 -3.47 -3.49 6.88
N GLN A 95 -3.41 -3.80 8.18
CA GLN A 95 -2.37 -3.30 9.08
C GLN A 95 -0.98 -3.83 8.73
N THR A 96 -0.86 -5.15 8.48
CA THR A 96 0.41 -5.77 8.05
C THR A 96 0.87 -5.19 6.72
N LEU A 97 -0.04 -5.03 5.77
CA LEU A 97 0.22 -4.44 4.47
C LEU A 97 0.75 -3.00 4.61
N GLY A 98 0.10 -2.16 5.42
CA GLY A 98 0.56 -0.80 5.69
C GLY A 98 1.95 -0.76 6.32
N ALA A 99 2.23 -1.63 7.29
CA ALA A 99 3.55 -1.73 7.92
C ALA A 99 4.64 -2.12 6.92
N VAL A 100 4.38 -3.11 6.05
CA VAL A 100 5.31 -3.55 5.00
C VAL A 100 5.58 -2.44 3.98
N ILE A 101 4.54 -1.70 3.56
CA ILE A 101 4.70 -0.56 2.64
C ILE A 101 5.57 0.53 3.30
N LEU A 102 5.28 0.89 4.54
CA LEU A 102 6.05 1.91 5.26
C LEU A 102 7.53 1.51 5.42
N GLU A 103 7.80 0.26 5.80
CA GLU A 103 9.16 -0.25 5.92
C GLU A 103 9.92 -0.19 4.59
N ALA A 104 9.26 -0.59 3.49
CA ALA A 104 9.81 -0.51 2.14
C ALA A 104 10.20 0.92 1.76
N LEU A 105 9.34 1.90 2.08
CA LEU A 105 9.57 3.31 1.77
C LEU A 105 10.73 3.91 2.58
N LEU A 106 11.01 3.39 3.77
CA LEU A 106 12.10 3.86 4.64
C LEU A 106 13.46 3.27 4.26
N LEU A 107 13.48 2.18 3.48
CA LEU A 107 14.71 1.48 3.13
C LEU A 107 15.24 1.93 1.77
N ASN A 108 16.57 2.04 1.67
CA ASN A 108 17.25 2.45 0.44
C ASN A 108 17.34 1.33 -0.61
N ASP A 109 16.96 0.10 -0.28
CA ASP A 109 16.95 -1.02 -1.23
C ASP A 109 15.67 -1.03 -2.05
N ASP A 110 15.79 -1.24 -3.35
CA ASP A 110 14.67 -1.23 -4.30
C ASP A 110 13.98 -2.59 -4.42
N ASN A 111 14.61 -3.66 -3.92
CA ASN A 111 14.04 -5.01 -3.91
C ASN A 111 14.09 -5.64 -2.53
N MET A 112 12.93 -6.00 -1.99
CA MET A 112 12.82 -6.54 -0.64
C MET A 112 12.00 -7.83 -0.60
N VAL A 113 12.42 -8.79 0.24
CA VAL A 113 11.64 -10.00 0.52
C VAL A 113 11.58 -10.20 2.03
N TYR A 114 10.36 -10.29 2.56
CA TYR A 114 10.04 -10.44 3.97
C TYR A 114 9.24 -11.72 4.23
N HIS A 115 9.23 -12.14 5.49
CA HIS A 115 8.27 -13.12 5.99
C HIS A 115 7.45 -12.45 7.09
N ALA A 116 6.20 -12.09 6.79
CA ALA A 116 5.32 -11.42 7.75
C ALA A 116 4.45 -12.45 8.48
N GLY A 117 4.78 -12.72 9.75
CA GLY A 117 3.97 -13.52 10.66
C GLY A 117 3.33 -12.64 11.73
N ILE A 118 2.01 -12.71 11.88
CA ILE A 118 1.34 -12.21 13.08
C ILE A 118 1.29 -13.39 14.07
N TRP A 119 1.85 -13.21 15.27
CA TRP A 119 1.86 -14.20 16.35
C TRP A 119 0.55 -14.21 17.14
#